data_AF-A0A8T4UVV4-F1
#
_entry.id   AF-A0A8T4UVV4-F1
#
_cell.length_a   1.000
_cell.length_b   1.000
_cell.length_c   1.000
_cell.angle_alpha   90.00
_cell.angle_beta   90.00
_cell.angle_gamma   90.00
#
_symmetry.space_group_name_H-M   'P 1'
#
loop_
_entity.id
_entity.type
_entity.pdbx_description
1 polymer ?
#
loop_
_entity_poly.entity_id
_entity_poly.type
_entity_poly.pdbx_seq_one_letter_code
_entity_poly.pdbx_strand_id
1 'polypeptide(L)'
;MKKRQTKKTENSQHVWKSVGISVVVLLIFTIIYLNYTPAKVGQAITIGNLPYAGGVVDLGREGSITLTILPSHLNINFTSPSSVNDPAPHAYLFSLNKLNDQTYSFSIYDNNSRNNVATDILSSVLGEDKSTIYLNNDDAIPDLEVAFVNGQIVITNLYSRLAGTAVITFVNTTNSPFPSIIRLAPGTILEGTINASSAAVAPIISVNKGLLGTPTSDSRLNLTSTTFAYTAPAISTAEVLEINATVMSQTTRAYYTLAIGNIAYALQDPALPNMTLQLTSGNNASLNVNFPAVAGLQPFAIPCAQNNIIQTLDQLFQDKPVKAVYSYDQRGSLIWTKTGPNDFNYFEPMKGYFVELNDGTRSVNINLDCEIRVMNPAGPVPGLTVGTDIERVSPGWSLLSWPGLVPQALTDFTMDRNFHLYECGQNYQCGEVLNTTPLTPGKPYWIFTTSPFSIQFVSAGTEQ
;
A
#
# COMPACT_ATOMS: atom_id res chain seq x y z
N MET A 1 18.07 55.74 60.24
CA MET A 1 18.40 55.13 58.94
C MET A 1 18.80 53.68 59.13
N LYS A 2 17.97 52.71 58.76
CA LYS A 2 18.37 51.31 58.58
C LYS A 2 17.70 50.77 57.32
N LYS A 3 18.55 50.22 56.44
CA LYS A 3 18.28 49.78 55.06
C LYS A 3 17.21 48.69 55.01
N ARG A 4 16.33 48.78 54.03
CA ARG A 4 15.46 47.69 53.58
C ARG A 4 15.81 47.34 52.13
N GLN A 5 15.78 46.04 51.87
CA GLN A 5 15.68 45.35 50.58
C GLN A 5 16.93 45.22 49.70
N THR A 6 17.37 43.97 49.55
CA THR A 6 17.63 43.33 48.24
C THR A 6 17.64 41.81 48.43
N LYS A 7 16.50 41.15 48.16
CA LYS A 7 16.43 39.69 47.98
C LYS A 7 15.34 39.38 46.96
N LYS A 8 15.56 39.77 45.70
CA LYS A 8 14.60 39.51 44.61
C LYS A 8 15.23 39.36 43.21
N THR A 9 16.51 39.02 43.11
CA THR A 9 17.22 38.93 41.82
C THR A 9 17.74 37.54 41.46
N GLU A 10 17.89 36.60 42.40
CA GLU A 10 18.36 35.23 42.08
C GLU A 10 17.28 34.32 41.50
N ASN A 11 16.00 34.51 41.87
CA ASN A 11 14.93 33.62 41.42
C ASN A 11 14.53 33.83 39.94
N SER A 12 14.86 34.98 39.36
CA SER A 12 14.54 35.28 37.95
C SER A 12 15.41 34.45 37.01
N GLN A 13 16.72 34.34 37.26
CA GLN A 13 17.62 33.60 36.36
C GLN A 13 17.31 32.11 36.26
N HIS A 14 16.83 31.47 37.34
CA HIS A 14 16.40 30.07 37.31
C HIS A 14 15.10 29.87 36.51
N VAL A 15 14.14 30.79 36.62
CA VAL A 15 12.88 30.74 35.85
C VAL A 15 13.15 30.95 34.36
N TRP A 16 14.00 31.90 33.99
CA TRP A 16 14.35 32.14 32.58
C TRP A 16 15.14 30.97 31.95
N LYS A 17 16.02 30.32 32.71
CA LYS A 17 16.70 29.08 32.25
C LYS A 17 15.73 27.91 32.10
N SER A 18 14.77 27.75 33.01
CA SER A 18 13.74 26.71 32.92
C SER A 18 12.81 26.93 31.74
N VAL A 19 12.38 28.17 31.47
CA VAL A 19 11.52 28.51 30.32
C VAL A 19 12.28 28.30 29.01
N GLY A 20 13.55 28.67 28.95
CA GLY A 20 14.40 28.43 27.77
C GLY A 20 14.54 26.96 27.43
N ILE A 21 14.75 26.10 28.45
CA ILE A 21 14.80 24.64 28.24
C ILE A 21 13.45 24.09 27.77
N SER A 22 12.35 24.52 28.38
CA SER A 22 11.01 24.08 27.96
C SER A 22 10.69 24.47 26.51
N VAL A 23 11.07 25.67 26.08
CA VAL A 23 10.88 26.14 24.70
C VAL A 23 11.72 25.34 23.71
N VAL A 24 12.97 25.02 24.07
CA VAL A 24 13.85 24.17 23.23
C VAL A 24 13.31 22.75 23.12
N VAL A 25 12.87 22.14 24.23
CA VAL A 25 12.25 20.80 24.22
C VAL A 25 10.96 20.81 23.40
N LEU A 26 10.13 21.85 23.54
CA LEU A 26 8.92 22.01 22.73
C LEU A 26 9.26 22.14 21.25
N LEU A 27 10.25 22.98 20.88
CA LEU A 27 10.73 23.12 19.50
C LEU A 27 11.28 21.81 18.93
N ILE A 28 12.04 21.04 19.72
CA ILE A 28 12.53 19.72 19.32
C ILE A 28 11.34 18.77 19.08
N PHE A 29 10.35 18.73 19.98
CA PHE A 29 9.14 17.94 19.78
C PHE A 29 8.34 18.40 18.56
N THR A 30 8.22 19.71 18.31
CA THR A 30 7.52 20.25 17.14
C THR A 30 8.29 19.92 15.86
N ILE A 31 9.63 19.96 15.87
CA ILE A 31 10.47 19.55 14.73
C ILE A 31 10.36 18.05 14.48
N ILE A 32 10.37 17.21 15.53
CA ILE A 32 10.19 15.75 15.41
C ILE A 32 8.77 15.42 14.92
N TYR A 33 7.75 16.14 15.38
CA TYR A 33 6.36 15.96 14.97
C TYR A 33 6.08 16.47 13.55
N LEU A 34 6.65 17.62 13.16
CA LEU A 34 6.57 18.16 11.80
C LEU A 34 7.37 17.33 10.79
N ASN A 35 8.46 16.67 11.23
CA ASN A 35 9.23 15.72 10.42
C ASN A 35 8.84 14.26 10.69
N TYR A 36 7.71 14.00 11.34
CA TYR A 36 7.19 12.64 11.50
C TYR A 36 6.72 12.16 10.12
N THR A 37 7.62 11.49 9.40
CA THR A 37 7.33 10.80 8.14
C THR A 37 6.54 9.53 8.46
N PRO A 38 5.26 9.41 8.10
CA PRO A 38 4.59 8.12 8.13
C PRO A 38 5.31 7.13 7.20
N ALA A 39 5.17 5.87 7.60
CA ALA A 39 5.77 4.66 7.04
C ALA A 39 5.98 4.70 5.51
N LYS A 40 7.22 4.47 5.07
CA LYS A 40 7.47 3.98 3.71
C LYS A 40 7.15 2.49 3.69
N VAL A 41 6.21 2.09 2.83
CA VAL A 41 5.95 0.68 2.50
C VAL A 41 7.26 0.11 1.95
N GLY A 42 7.69 -1.04 2.47
CA GLY A 42 8.96 -1.72 2.15
C GLY A 42 8.71 -3.22 1.96
N GLN A 43 7.82 -3.56 1.04
CA GLN A 43 7.39 -4.94 0.81
C GLN A 43 8.26 -5.61 -0.26
N ALA A 44 9.01 -6.65 0.10
CA ALA A 44 9.73 -7.44 -0.89
C ALA A 44 8.76 -8.08 -1.90
N ILE A 45 8.98 -7.90 -3.19
CA ILE A 45 8.20 -8.58 -4.23
C ILE A 45 8.90 -9.84 -4.71
N THR A 46 8.12 -10.86 -5.06
CA THR A 46 8.62 -12.13 -5.58
C THR A 46 8.19 -12.33 -7.02
N ILE A 47 9.09 -12.81 -7.88
CA ILE A 47 8.80 -13.17 -9.27
C ILE A 47 8.97 -14.70 -9.39
N GLY A 48 7.90 -15.40 -9.79
CA GLY A 48 7.75 -16.87 -9.78
C GLY A 48 7.30 -17.51 -11.12
N ASN A 49 6.46 -18.56 -11.07
CA ASN A 49 6.14 -19.58 -12.11
C ASN A 49 5.63 -19.10 -13.49
N LEU A 50 5.49 -17.79 -13.73
CA LEU A 50 5.08 -17.24 -15.02
C LEU A 50 6.12 -16.21 -15.47
N PRO A 51 6.42 -16.10 -16.78
CA PRO A 51 7.29 -15.03 -17.27
C PRO A 51 6.70 -13.69 -16.83
N TYR A 52 7.53 -12.83 -16.22
CA TYR A 52 7.14 -11.48 -15.80
C TYR A 52 6.39 -10.77 -16.94
N ALA A 53 5.07 -10.68 -16.81
CA ALA A 53 4.18 -10.19 -17.85
C ALA A 53 3.88 -8.70 -17.68
N GLY A 54 4.95 -7.89 -17.70
CA GLY A 54 4.86 -6.44 -17.91
C GLY A 54 4.73 -5.58 -16.65
N GLY A 55 5.48 -4.47 -16.64
CA GLY A 55 5.48 -3.43 -15.62
C GLY A 55 6.89 -2.85 -15.37
N VAL A 56 6.97 -1.76 -14.61
CA VAL A 56 8.22 -1.27 -14.01
C VAL A 56 8.09 -1.45 -12.51
N VAL A 57 9.01 -2.18 -11.88
CA VAL A 57 9.02 -2.41 -10.42
C VAL A 57 9.54 -1.17 -9.70
N ASP A 58 8.80 -0.61 -8.76
CA ASP A 58 9.34 0.49 -7.94
C ASP A 58 10.17 -0.05 -6.76
N LEU A 59 11.46 -0.27 -7.01
CA LEU A 59 12.40 -0.75 -5.99
C LEU A 59 12.64 0.27 -4.86
N GLY A 60 12.29 1.54 -5.06
CA GLY A 60 12.23 2.55 -4.00
C GLY A 60 11.20 2.22 -2.91
N ARG A 61 10.09 1.60 -3.33
CA ARG A 61 8.98 1.18 -2.47
C ARG A 61 9.04 -0.30 -2.09
N GLU A 62 9.35 -1.18 -3.03
CA GLU A 62 9.36 -2.62 -2.74
C GLU A 62 10.61 -3.01 -1.90
N GLY A 63 11.68 -2.21 -1.94
CA GLY A 63 12.90 -2.44 -1.17
C GLY A 63 13.73 -3.63 -1.65
N SER A 64 13.11 -4.69 -2.18
CA SER A 64 13.79 -5.78 -2.87
C SER A 64 12.89 -6.51 -3.89
N ILE A 65 13.53 -7.14 -4.88
CA ILE A 65 12.96 -8.09 -5.85
C ILE A 65 13.60 -9.44 -5.59
N THR A 66 12.80 -10.49 -5.41
CA THR A 66 13.29 -11.87 -5.28
C THR A 66 12.87 -12.71 -6.48
N LEU A 67 13.84 -13.26 -7.19
CA LEU A 67 13.66 -14.17 -8.32
C LEU A 67 13.73 -15.61 -7.81
N THR A 68 12.57 -16.25 -7.73
CA THR A 68 12.47 -17.63 -7.22
C THR A 68 12.63 -18.68 -8.31
N ILE A 69 12.40 -18.29 -9.56
CA ILE A 69 12.65 -19.11 -10.74
C ILE A 69 13.59 -18.35 -11.64
N LEU A 70 14.71 -18.99 -11.96
CA LEU A 70 15.80 -18.39 -12.70
C LEU A 70 15.78 -18.93 -14.13
N PRO A 71 15.10 -18.25 -15.08
CA PRO A 71 15.07 -18.68 -16.47
C PRO A 71 16.44 -18.49 -17.12
N SER A 72 16.61 -19.04 -18.33
CA SER A 72 17.85 -18.85 -19.10
C SER A 72 18.14 -17.38 -19.41
N HIS A 73 17.09 -16.57 -19.53
CA HIS A 73 17.17 -15.12 -19.72
C HIS A 73 15.96 -14.45 -19.06
N LEU A 74 16.17 -13.33 -18.35
CA LEU A 74 15.11 -12.51 -17.77
C LEU A 74 15.46 -11.02 -17.90
N ASN A 75 14.46 -10.20 -18.22
CA ASN A 75 14.56 -8.74 -18.20
C ASN A 75 13.48 -8.17 -17.28
N ILE A 76 13.88 -7.26 -16.39
CA ILE A 76 12.99 -6.58 -15.44
C ILE A 76 13.28 -5.09 -15.50
N ASN A 77 12.26 -4.30 -15.81
CA ASN A 77 12.36 -2.86 -15.62
C ASN A 77 12.07 -2.53 -14.15
N PHE A 78 12.89 -1.69 -13.52
CA PHE A 78 12.67 -1.20 -12.17
C PHE A 78 12.98 0.30 -12.05
N THR A 79 12.43 0.99 -11.04
CA THR A 79 12.86 2.32 -10.62
C THR A 79 13.56 2.24 -9.26
N SER A 80 14.63 3.01 -9.08
CA SER A 80 15.32 3.15 -7.80
C SER A 80 15.83 4.58 -7.63
N PRO A 81 15.81 5.17 -6.43
CA PRO A 81 16.66 6.32 -6.14
C PRO A 81 18.12 5.93 -6.37
N SER A 82 18.91 6.91 -6.81
CA SER A 82 20.33 6.73 -7.13
C SER A 82 21.27 7.57 -6.25
N SER A 83 20.75 8.46 -5.42
CA SER A 83 21.55 9.16 -4.42
C SER A 83 20.69 9.59 -3.24
N VAL A 84 21.32 9.76 -2.08
CA VAL A 84 20.69 10.43 -0.93
C VAL A 84 20.37 11.90 -1.24
N ASN A 85 21.13 12.52 -2.15
CA ASN A 85 20.97 13.92 -2.55
C ASN A 85 19.98 14.11 -3.71
N ASP A 86 19.67 13.04 -4.44
CA ASP A 86 18.67 13.00 -5.51
C ASP A 86 17.72 11.81 -5.29
N PRO A 87 16.69 11.98 -4.44
CA PRO A 87 15.77 10.90 -4.08
C PRO A 87 14.76 10.58 -5.20
N ALA A 88 14.85 11.24 -6.37
CA ALA A 88 13.97 10.97 -7.48
C ALA A 88 14.20 9.54 -8.01
N PRO A 89 13.12 8.74 -8.20
CA PRO A 89 13.25 7.41 -8.78
C PRO A 89 13.76 7.49 -10.23
N HIS A 90 14.90 6.84 -10.50
CA HIS A 90 15.45 6.67 -11.84
C HIS A 90 15.12 5.28 -12.37
N ALA A 91 14.87 5.17 -13.68
CA ALA A 91 14.45 3.93 -14.31
C ALA A 91 15.64 3.13 -14.85
N TYR A 92 15.64 1.84 -14.58
CA TYR A 92 16.68 0.89 -14.94
C TYR A 92 16.09 -0.39 -15.54
N LEU A 93 16.90 -1.09 -16.33
CA LEU A 93 16.65 -2.43 -16.84
C LEU A 93 17.66 -3.39 -16.23
N PHE A 94 17.18 -4.33 -15.42
CA PHE A 94 17.93 -5.49 -14.98
C PHE A 94 17.80 -6.60 -16.03
N SER A 95 18.93 -7.11 -16.51
CA SER A 95 19.00 -8.26 -17.41
C SER A 95 19.78 -9.37 -16.71
N LEU A 96 19.24 -10.59 -16.73
CA LEU A 96 19.83 -11.78 -16.15
C LEU A 96 19.99 -12.84 -17.22
N ASN A 97 21.18 -13.45 -17.30
CA ASN A 97 21.48 -14.52 -18.24
C ASN A 97 22.09 -15.72 -17.49
N LYS A 98 21.52 -16.91 -17.73
CA LYS A 98 22.06 -18.15 -17.19
C LYS A 98 23.30 -18.55 -17.98
N LEU A 99 24.44 -18.66 -17.31
CA LEU A 99 25.67 -19.19 -17.93
C LEU A 99 25.73 -20.70 -17.78
N ASN A 100 25.37 -21.21 -16.61
CA ASN A 100 25.25 -22.64 -16.30
C ASN A 100 24.28 -22.84 -15.11
N ASP A 101 24.11 -24.06 -14.61
CA ASP A 101 23.17 -24.38 -13.52
C ASP A 101 23.46 -23.70 -12.18
N GLN A 102 24.69 -23.23 -11.97
CA GLN A 102 25.14 -22.63 -10.72
C GLN A 102 25.62 -21.17 -10.87
N THR A 103 25.57 -20.61 -12.08
CA THR A 103 26.15 -19.29 -12.38
C THR A 103 25.26 -18.48 -13.32
N TYR A 104 25.04 -17.22 -12.95
CA TYR A 104 24.31 -16.24 -13.75
C TYR A 104 25.14 -14.97 -13.92
N SER A 105 25.08 -14.36 -15.11
CA SER A 105 25.55 -12.98 -15.29
C SER A 105 24.36 -12.04 -15.24
N PHE A 106 24.50 -10.90 -14.58
CA PHE A 106 23.52 -9.83 -14.65
C PHE A 106 24.13 -8.55 -15.19
N SER A 107 23.29 -7.72 -15.80
CA SER A 107 23.62 -6.37 -16.23
C SER A 107 22.49 -5.41 -15.85
N ILE A 108 22.85 -4.20 -15.44
CA ILE A 108 21.90 -3.12 -15.15
C ILE A 108 22.17 -2.00 -16.15
N TYR A 109 21.12 -1.57 -16.84
CA TYR A 109 21.16 -0.47 -17.79
C TYR A 109 20.29 0.67 -17.30
N ASP A 110 20.75 1.90 -17.46
CA ASP A 110 19.89 3.07 -17.30
C ASP A 110 18.91 3.12 -18.50
N ASN A 111 17.61 3.18 -18.23
CA ASN A 111 16.59 3.08 -19.29
C ASN A 111 16.53 4.32 -20.19
N ASN A 112 16.94 5.49 -19.70
CA ASN A 112 16.88 6.75 -20.45
C ASN A 112 18.07 6.87 -21.42
N SER A 113 19.26 6.54 -20.94
CA SER A 113 20.52 6.66 -21.67
C SER A 113 20.96 5.38 -22.37
N ARG A 114 20.41 4.22 -21.96
CA ARG A 114 20.85 2.86 -22.35
C ARG A 114 22.30 2.55 -22.01
N ASN A 115 22.91 3.33 -21.12
CA ASN A 115 24.26 3.06 -20.64
C ASN A 115 24.25 1.85 -19.70
N ASN A 116 25.27 1.00 -19.82
CA ASN A 116 25.51 -0.06 -18.84
C ASN A 116 26.05 0.59 -17.56
N VAL A 117 25.31 0.40 -16.48
CA VAL A 117 25.61 0.95 -15.17
C VAL A 117 26.41 -0.05 -14.35
N ALA A 118 26.06 -1.33 -14.44
CA ALA A 118 26.78 -2.40 -13.77
C ALA A 118 26.65 -3.72 -14.52
N THR A 119 27.66 -4.57 -14.39
CA THR A 119 27.64 -5.96 -14.85
C THR A 119 28.49 -6.81 -13.94
N ASP A 120 27.97 -7.95 -13.52
CA ASP A 120 28.72 -8.91 -12.70
C ASP A 120 28.21 -10.34 -12.90
N ILE A 121 28.90 -11.30 -12.29
CA ILE A 121 28.59 -12.72 -12.31
C ILE A 121 28.33 -13.20 -10.88
N LEU A 122 27.19 -13.85 -10.67
CA LEU A 122 26.81 -14.46 -9.40
C LEU A 122 26.96 -15.99 -9.49
N SER A 123 27.60 -16.59 -8.48
CA SER A 123 27.88 -18.02 -8.42
C SER A 123 27.45 -18.67 -7.11
N SER A 124 26.59 -19.68 -7.17
CA SER A 124 26.16 -20.47 -6.00
C SER A 124 27.19 -21.51 -5.54
N VAL A 125 28.35 -21.62 -6.20
CA VAL A 125 29.36 -22.67 -5.93
C VAL A 125 29.88 -22.63 -4.48
N LEU A 126 29.92 -21.45 -3.86
CA LEU A 126 30.37 -21.26 -2.49
C LEU A 126 29.22 -21.01 -1.48
N GLY A 127 27.97 -21.23 -1.91
CA GLY A 127 26.77 -21.07 -1.07
C GLY A 127 26.01 -19.76 -1.30
N GLU A 128 26.64 -18.63 -1.00
CA GLU A 128 26.10 -17.29 -1.22
C GLU A 128 27.13 -16.45 -1.98
N ASP A 129 26.66 -15.69 -2.97
CA ASP A 129 27.48 -14.73 -3.71
C ASP A 129 26.70 -13.46 -3.93
N LYS A 130 27.37 -12.30 -3.89
CA LYS A 130 26.71 -11.00 -3.91
C LYS A 130 27.57 -9.90 -4.50
N SER A 131 26.90 -9.00 -5.20
CA SER A 131 27.48 -7.85 -5.86
C SER A 131 26.84 -6.57 -5.33
N THR A 132 27.68 -5.64 -4.89
CA THR A 132 27.26 -4.31 -4.47
C THR A 132 27.36 -3.36 -5.67
N ILE A 133 26.29 -2.61 -5.94
CA ILE A 133 26.13 -1.84 -7.18
C ILE A 133 26.02 -0.36 -6.87
N TYR A 134 26.71 0.44 -7.67
CA TYR A 134 26.59 1.89 -7.70
C TYR A 134 25.80 2.29 -8.95
N LEU A 135 24.65 2.97 -8.80
CA LEU A 135 23.79 3.34 -9.93
C LEU A 135 24.20 4.68 -10.56
N ASN A 136 24.93 5.52 -9.82
CA ASN A 136 25.59 6.71 -10.34
C ASN A 136 26.97 6.92 -9.67
N ASN A 137 27.61 8.05 -9.96
CA ASN A 137 28.90 8.44 -9.38
C ASN A 137 28.78 9.66 -8.45
N ASP A 138 27.56 10.02 -8.04
CA ASP A 138 27.29 11.26 -7.29
C ASP A 138 27.67 11.12 -5.82
N ASP A 139 27.66 9.90 -5.27
CA ASP A 139 28.20 9.58 -3.96
C ASP A 139 28.96 8.23 -3.94
N ALA A 140 29.66 7.97 -2.84
CA ALA A 140 30.44 6.73 -2.64
C ALA A 140 29.64 5.67 -1.86
N ILE A 141 28.31 5.81 -1.80
CA ILE A 141 27.42 4.90 -1.09
C ILE A 141 26.79 3.97 -2.14
N PRO A 142 26.84 2.65 -1.94
CA PRO A 142 26.24 1.75 -2.89
C PRO A 142 24.71 1.80 -2.85
N ASP A 143 24.11 1.71 -4.02
CA ASP A 143 22.69 1.88 -4.27
C ASP A 143 21.91 0.56 -4.23
N LEU A 144 22.48 -0.53 -4.77
CA LEU A 144 21.82 -1.86 -4.80
C LEU A 144 22.76 -2.98 -4.32
N GLU A 145 22.18 -4.09 -3.86
CA GLU A 145 22.88 -5.37 -3.68
C GLU A 145 22.14 -6.44 -4.50
N VAL A 146 22.85 -7.15 -5.37
CA VAL A 146 22.31 -8.31 -6.08
C VAL A 146 22.97 -9.55 -5.50
N ALA A 147 22.20 -10.46 -4.93
CA ALA A 147 22.72 -11.65 -4.27
C ALA A 147 22.10 -12.93 -4.86
N PHE A 148 22.90 -13.98 -5.01
CA PHE A 148 22.45 -15.34 -5.27
C PHE A 148 22.53 -16.16 -3.98
N VAL A 149 21.37 -16.46 -3.39
CA VAL A 149 21.25 -17.14 -2.10
C VAL A 149 20.13 -18.17 -2.16
N ASN A 150 20.37 -19.39 -1.66
CA ASN A 150 19.36 -20.45 -1.58
C ASN A 150 18.61 -20.76 -2.89
N GLY A 151 19.29 -20.69 -4.04
CA GLY A 151 18.67 -20.95 -5.34
C GLY A 151 17.86 -19.77 -5.91
N GLN A 152 17.94 -18.59 -5.29
CA GLN A 152 17.19 -17.39 -5.67
C GLN A 152 18.11 -16.20 -5.90
N ILE A 153 17.75 -15.33 -6.83
CA ILE A 153 18.46 -14.05 -7.02
C ILE A 153 17.65 -12.91 -6.42
N VAL A 154 18.25 -12.17 -5.49
CA VAL A 154 17.62 -11.06 -4.77
C VAL A 154 18.28 -9.76 -5.18
N ILE A 155 17.50 -8.79 -5.66
CA ILE A 155 17.94 -7.43 -5.97
C ILE A 155 17.40 -6.53 -4.86
N THR A 156 18.27 -5.95 -4.05
CA THR A 156 17.89 -5.13 -2.89
C THR A 156 18.28 -3.68 -3.14
N ASN A 157 17.35 -2.75 -2.93
CA ASN A 157 17.66 -1.33 -2.91
C ASN A 157 18.25 -0.94 -1.56
N LEU A 158 19.51 -0.52 -1.58
CA LEU A 158 20.29 -0.10 -0.42
C LEU A 158 19.98 1.33 0.02
N TYR A 159 19.07 2.07 -0.62
CA TYR A 159 18.47 3.32 -0.12
C TYR A 159 17.08 3.16 0.50
N SER A 160 16.40 2.02 0.30
CA SER A 160 15.27 1.62 1.17
C SER A 160 15.68 1.48 2.65
N ARG A 161 17.00 1.55 2.87
CA ARG A 161 17.77 1.79 4.10
C ARG A 161 17.83 3.27 4.51
N LEU A 162 16.71 3.99 4.57
CA LEU A 162 16.71 5.18 5.43
C LEU A 162 16.92 4.70 6.88
N ALA A 163 17.71 5.42 7.66
CA ALA A 163 17.88 5.13 9.09
C ALA A 163 16.52 5.33 9.80
N GLY A 164 15.66 4.30 9.80
CA GLY A 164 14.28 4.37 10.29
C GLY A 164 13.28 3.45 9.58
N THR A 165 13.57 2.90 8.40
CA THR A 165 12.64 2.02 7.67
C THR A 165 13.09 0.56 7.71
N ALA A 166 12.13 -0.36 7.83
CA ALA A 166 12.37 -1.81 7.81
C ALA A 166 11.78 -2.44 6.55
N VAL A 167 12.43 -3.49 6.03
CA VAL A 167 11.88 -4.37 4.99
C VAL A 167 11.21 -5.55 5.68
N ILE A 168 9.96 -5.86 5.34
CA ILE A 168 9.18 -6.94 5.96
C ILE A 168 8.93 -8.04 4.92
N THR A 169 9.17 -9.30 5.31
CA THR A 169 8.84 -10.48 4.51
C THR A 169 8.12 -11.50 5.39
N PHE A 170 6.97 -11.99 4.94
CA PHE A 170 6.24 -13.08 5.59
C PHE A 170 6.31 -14.33 4.71
N VAL A 171 6.95 -15.39 5.22
CA VAL A 171 7.17 -16.65 4.50
C VAL A 171 6.43 -17.82 5.15
N ASN A 172 6.04 -18.80 4.35
CA ASN A 172 5.42 -20.04 4.81
C ASN A 172 6.46 -21.01 5.42
N THR A 173 6.00 -22.20 5.80
CA THR A 173 6.86 -23.25 6.39
C THR A 173 7.90 -23.83 5.42
N THR A 174 7.76 -23.59 4.11
CA THR A 174 8.76 -23.95 3.07
C THR A 174 9.67 -22.79 2.71
N ASN A 175 9.66 -21.70 3.49
CA ASN A 175 10.44 -20.48 3.27
C ASN A 175 10.09 -19.74 1.95
N SER A 176 8.88 -19.93 1.44
CA SER A 176 8.34 -19.20 0.29
C SER A 176 7.48 -18.02 0.77
N PRO A 177 7.62 -16.81 0.22
CA PRO A 177 6.80 -15.67 0.59
C PRO A 177 5.31 -15.93 0.41
N PHE A 178 4.49 -15.43 1.35
CA PHE A 178 3.05 -15.43 1.16
C PHE A 178 2.64 -14.37 0.12
N PRO A 179 1.64 -14.65 -0.73
CA PRO A 179 1.02 -13.63 -1.54
C PRO A 179 0.27 -12.62 -0.66
N SER A 180 -0.06 -11.44 -1.21
CA SER A 180 -0.82 -10.40 -0.49
C SER A 180 -2.23 -10.84 -0.09
N ILE A 181 -2.79 -11.86 -0.76
CA ILE A 181 -4.07 -12.50 -0.40
C ILE A 181 -3.81 -13.95 0.00
N ILE A 182 -3.90 -14.26 1.29
CA ILE A 182 -3.70 -15.59 1.85
C ILE A 182 -5.05 -16.28 1.99
N ARG A 183 -5.27 -17.36 1.24
CA ARG A 183 -6.51 -18.14 1.30
C ARG A 183 -6.47 -19.15 2.44
N LEU A 184 -7.47 -19.12 3.31
CA LEU A 184 -7.59 -20.02 4.45
C LEU A 184 -8.96 -20.71 4.45
N ALA A 185 -8.99 -21.99 4.80
CA ALA A 185 -10.26 -22.63 5.13
C ALA A 185 -10.71 -22.22 6.55
N PRO A 186 -12.02 -22.09 6.83
CA PRO A 186 -12.50 -21.77 8.17
C PRO A 186 -11.97 -22.74 9.23
N GLY A 187 -11.54 -22.23 10.37
CA GLY A 187 -11.00 -23.02 11.48
C GLY A 187 -9.57 -23.57 11.30
N THR A 188 -8.88 -23.23 10.21
CA THR A 188 -7.50 -23.68 9.97
C THR A 188 -6.47 -22.76 10.63
N ILE A 189 -5.25 -23.27 10.82
CA ILE A 189 -4.13 -22.49 11.35
C ILE A 189 -3.22 -22.08 10.18
N LEU A 190 -2.94 -20.78 10.10
CA LEU A 190 -1.89 -20.20 9.28
C LEU A 190 -0.61 -20.14 10.10
N GLU A 191 0.45 -20.75 9.59
CA GLU A 191 1.78 -20.69 10.19
C GLU A 191 2.80 -20.14 9.19
N GLY A 192 3.79 -19.40 9.71
CA GLY A 192 4.88 -18.88 8.91
C GLY A 192 5.96 -18.21 9.74
N THR A 193 6.92 -17.59 9.07
CA THR A 193 7.97 -16.79 9.70
C THR A 193 7.93 -15.37 9.15
N ILE A 194 7.91 -14.39 10.04
CA ILE A 194 8.03 -12.98 9.69
C ILE A 194 9.50 -12.59 9.88
N ASN A 195 10.10 -12.08 8.82
CA ASN A 195 11.44 -11.53 8.79
C ASN A 195 11.33 -10.02 8.60
N ALA A 196 12.03 -9.25 9.43
CA ALA A 196 12.15 -7.80 9.26
C ALA A 196 13.61 -7.38 9.38
N SER A 197 14.14 -6.69 8.37
CA SER A 197 15.52 -6.19 8.37
C SER A 197 15.56 -4.67 8.23
N SER A 198 16.62 -4.03 8.74
CA SER A 198 16.87 -2.61 8.47
C SER A 198 18.35 -2.30 8.30
N ALA A 199 18.65 -1.09 7.89
CA ALA A 199 20.02 -0.62 7.75
C ALA A 199 20.71 -0.31 9.08
N ALA A 200 19.94 0.16 10.06
CA ALA A 200 20.48 0.77 11.27
C ALA A 200 20.56 -0.24 12.42
N VAL A 201 19.43 -0.88 12.74
CA VAL A 201 19.29 -1.82 13.87
C VAL A 201 18.24 -2.87 13.58
N ALA A 202 18.32 -4.03 14.23
CA ALA A 202 17.28 -5.06 14.13
C ALA A 202 15.89 -4.47 14.49
N PRO A 203 14.88 -4.57 13.60
CA PRO A 203 13.54 -4.04 13.85
C PRO A 203 12.80 -4.77 14.97
N ILE A 204 11.87 -4.07 15.62
CA ILE A 204 10.90 -4.67 16.54
C ILE A 204 9.65 -5.04 15.73
N ILE A 205 9.29 -6.32 15.70
CA ILE A 205 8.12 -6.82 14.98
C ILE A 205 6.91 -6.85 15.91
N SER A 206 5.76 -6.38 15.42
CA SER A 206 4.45 -6.56 16.04
C SER A 206 3.38 -6.84 14.99
N VAL A 207 2.27 -7.43 15.40
CA VAL A 207 1.13 -7.77 14.53
C VAL A 207 -0.18 -7.38 15.20
N ASN A 208 -1.19 -7.02 14.41
CA ASN A 208 -2.54 -6.73 14.93
C ASN A 208 -3.37 -7.99 15.23
N LYS A 209 -2.99 -9.13 14.65
CA LYS A 209 -3.71 -10.40 14.68
C LYS A 209 -2.71 -11.55 14.77
N GLY A 210 -3.13 -12.67 15.36
CA GLY A 210 -2.26 -13.84 15.56
C GLY A 210 -1.29 -13.70 16.72
N LEU A 211 -0.41 -14.69 16.85
CA LEU A 211 0.59 -14.80 17.90
C LEU A 211 1.98 -14.88 17.29
N LEU A 212 2.89 -14.09 17.85
CA LEU A 212 4.32 -14.16 17.53
C LEU A 212 5.01 -15.11 18.51
N GLY A 213 5.95 -15.89 17.99
CA GLY A 213 6.89 -16.65 18.81
C GLY A 213 7.96 -15.75 19.41
N THR A 214 8.96 -16.38 20.04
CA THR A 214 10.12 -15.65 20.56
C THR A 214 10.96 -15.13 19.39
N PRO A 215 11.15 -13.81 19.26
CA PRO A 215 11.95 -13.26 18.18
C PRO A 215 13.43 -13.60 18.36
N THR A 216 14.09 -13.93 17.26
CA THR A 216 15.54 -14.10 17.15
C THR A 216 16.11 -12.94 16.36
N SER A 217 17.16 -12.29 16.86
CA SER A 217 17.82 -11.18 16.17
C SER A 217 19.22 -11.57 15.68
N ASP A 218 19.55 -11.25 14.43
CA ASP A 218 20.90 -11.30 13.87
C ASP A 218 21.44 -9.87 13.73
N SER A 219 22.39 -9.51 14.60
CA SER A 219 23.00 -8.18 14.62
C SER A 219 23.92 -7.89 13.43
N ARG A 220 24.36 -8.91 12.68
CA ARG A 220 25.19 -8.73 11.48
C ARG A 220 24.35 -8.28 10.29
N LEU A 221 23.12 -8.78 10.23
CA LEU A 221 22.16 -8.48 9.17
C LEU A 221 21.12 -7.43 9.59
N ASN A 222 21.18 -6.94 10.84
CA ASN A 222 20.15 -6.10 11.43
C ASN A 222 18.74 -6.66 11.17
N LEU A 223 18.61 -7.96 11.39
CA LEU A 223 17.44 -8.78 11.07
C LEU A 223 16.78 -9.25 12.36
N THR A 224 15.46 -9.20 12.42
CA THR A 224 14.63 -9.89 13.40
C THR A 224 13.77 -10.91 12.68
N SER A 225 13.77 -12.15 13.16
CA SER A 225 12.92 -13.23 12.66
C SER A 225 12.03 -13.73 13.80
N THR A 226 10.76 -13.99 13.53
CA THR A 226 9.84 -14.59 14.51
C THR A 226 8.83 -15.50 13.83
N THR A 227 8.48 -16.60 14.46
CA THR A 227 7.39 -17.47 13.99
C THR A 227 6.05 -16.78 14.22
N PHE A 228 5.10 -17.02 13.33
CA PHE A 228 3.75 -16.48 13.40
C PHE A 228 2.75 -17.62 13.32
N ALA A 229 1.73 -17.57 14.18
CA ALA A 229 0.59 -18.47 14.13
C ALA A 229 -0.72 -17.69 14.25
N TYR A 230 -1.67 -17.99 13.37
CA TYR A 230 -3.02 -17.42 13.40
C TYR A 230 -4.06 -18.51 13.18
N THR A 231 -5.08 -18.57 14.03
CA THR A 231 -6.21 -19.49 13.87
C THR A 231 -7.36 -18.76 13.21
N ALA A 232 -7.74 -19.19 12.00
CA ALA A 232 -8.88 -18.65 11.28
C ALA A 232 -10.19 -18.94 12.04
N PRO A 233 -11.15 -17.99 12.04
CA PRO A 233 -12.46 -18.23 12.61
C PRO A 233 -13.18 -19.36 11.87
N ALA A 234 -14.15 -19.99 12.55
CA ALA A 234 -14.97 -21.06 11.98
C ALA A 234 -16.01 -20.56 10.95
N ILE A 235 -16.12 -19.25 10.75
CA ILE A 235 -17.02 -18.61 9.78
C ILE A 235 -16.22 -18.05 8.61
N SER A 236 -16.82 -18.04 7.42
CA SER A 236 -16.24 -17.36 6.26
C SER A 236 -16.26 -15.85 6.47
N THR A 237 -15.10 -15.20 6.31
CA THR A 237 -14.92 -13.76 6.51
C THR A 237 -13.61 -13.32 5.88
N ALA A 238 -13.34 -12.02 5.87
CA ALA A 238 -12.02 -11.47 5.55
C ALA A 238 -11.44 -10.80 6.80
N GLU A 239 -10.14 -10.95 7.01
CA GLU A 239 -9.39 -10.16 7.99
C GLU A 239 -8.14 -9.54 7.35
N VAL A 240 -7.67 -8.41 7.88
CA VAL A 240 -6.42 -7.79 7.47
C VAL A 240 -5.37 -8.03 8.55
N LEU A 241 -4.32 -8.76 8.18
CA LEU A 241 -3.11 -8.90 8.98
C LEU A 241 -2.20 -7.69 8.68
N GLU A 242 -2.01 -6.84 9.68
CA GLU A 242 -1.02 -5.77 9.69
C GLU A 242 0.22 -6.26 10.43
N ILE A 243 1.36 -6.25 9.74
CA ILE A 243 2.67 -6.52 10.29
C ILE A 243 3.42 -5.19 10.39
N ASN A 244 3.84 -4.87 11.60
CA ASN A 244 4.55 -3.64 11.93
C ASN A 244 5.99 -3.96 12.28
N ALA A 245 6.93 -3.24 11.67
CA ALA A 245 8.35 -3.31 12.00
C ALA A 245 8.86 -1.92 12.40
N THR A 246 9.26 -1.77 13.66
CA THR A 246 9.68 -0.49 14.22
C THR A 246 11.20 -0.38 14.33
N VAL A 247 11.76 0.70 13.77
CA VAL A 247 13.19 1.05 13.82
C VAL A 247 13.30 2.49 14.32
N MET A 248 14.00 2.72 15.44
CA MET A 248 14.25 4.06 15.99
C MET A 248 13.00 4.97 16.07
N SER A 249 11.86 4.40 16.46
CA SER A 249 10.52 5.04 16.58
C SER A 249 9.76 5.29 15.28
N GLN A 250 10.30 4.89 14.13
CA GLN A 250 9.56 4.83 12.87
C GLN A 250 9.04 3.41 12.65
N THR A 251 7.80 3.28 12.18
CA THR A 251 7.17 1.97 11.95
C THR A 251 6.90 1.80 10.47
N THR A 252 7.47 0.75 9.86
CA THR A 252 7.05 0.26 8.55
C THR A 252 5.90 -0.73 8.71
N ARG A 253 4.93 -0.70 7.79
CA ARG A 253 3.77 -1.58 7.79
C ARG A 253 3.74 -2.46 6.54
N ALA A 254 3.36 -3.72 6.69
CA ALA A 254 2.98 -4.62 5.61
C ALA A 254 1.59 -5.17 5.89
N TYR A 255 0.76 -5.29 4.85
CA TYR A 255 -0.61 -5.76 4.98
C TYR A 255 -0.85 -7.01 4.13
N TYR A 256 -1.50 -7.99 4.74
CA TYR A 256 -1.95 -9.21 4.08
C TYR A 256 -3.46 -9.36 4.30
N THR A 257 -4.19 -9.69 3.23
CA THR A 257 -5.59 -10.07 3.34
C THR A 257 -5.69 -11.56 3.64
N LEU A 258 -6.31 -11.92 4.75
CA LEU A 258 -6.65 -13.29 5.10
C LEU A 258 -8.06 -13.59 4.57
N ALA A 259 -8.13 -14.29 3.44
CA ALA A 259 -9.38 -14.66 2.79
C ALA A 259 -9.90 -15.99 3.33
N ILE A 260 -10.84 -15.95 4.30
CA ILE A 260 -11.31 -17.14 5.03
C ILE A 260 -12.61 -17.63 4.40
N GLY A 261 -12.61 -18.87 3.91
CA GLY A 261 -13.77 -19.43 3.21
C GLY A 261 -14.12 -18.68 1.92
N ASN A 262 -13.10 -18.23 1.19
CA ASN A 262 -13.17 -17.46 -0.06
C ASN A 262 -13.71 -16.03 0.05
N ILE A 263 -13.94 -15.49 1.25
CA ILE A 263 -14.28 -14.07 1.41
C ILE A 263 -12.99 -13.26 1.50
N ALA A 264 -12.71 -12.41 0.51
CA ALA A 264 -11.51 -11.57 0.47
C ALA A 264 -11.72 -10.17 1.05
N TYR A 265 -12.96 -9.70 1.12
CA TYR A 265 -13.28 -8.44 1.73
C TYR A 265 -14.68 -8.49 2.35
N ALA A 266 -14.83 -7.87 3.52
CA ALA A 266 -16.11 -7.71 4.19
C ALA A 266 -16.16 -6.34 4.86
N LEU A 267 -17.18 -5.54 4.54
CA LEU A 267 -17.45 -4.27 5.19
C LEU A 267 -18.78 -4.39 5.95
N GLN A 268 -18.69 -4.32 7.28
CA GLN A 268 -19.83 -4.38 8.20
C GLN A 268 -19.82 -3.13 9.09
N ASP A 269 -20.07 -1.97 8.49
CA ASP A 269 -20.14 -0.69 9.18
C ASP A 269 -21.61 -0.21 9.19
N PRO A 270 -22.22 0.04 10.37
CA PRO A 270 -23.59 0.54 10.45
C PRO A 270 -23.83 1.85 9.69
N ALA A 271 -22.78 2.65 9.46
CA ALA A 271 -22.85 3.89 8.72
C ALA A 271 -22.78 3.68 7.19
N LEU A 272 -22.70 2.45 6.69
CA LEU A 272 -22.52 2.15 5.26
C LEU A 272 -23.37 0.94 4.82
N PRO A 273 -23.55 0.74 3.50
CA PRO A 273 -24.03 -0.52 2.95
C PRO A 273 -23.07 -1.66 3.30
N ASN A 274 -23.61 -2.83 3.63
CA ASN A 274 -22.79 -4.00 3.89
C ASN A 274 -22.21 -4.52 2.57
N MET A 275 -20.92 -4.83 2.54
CA MET A 275 -20.26 -5.36 1.35
C MET A 275 -19.59 -6.69 1.66
N THR A 276 -19.62 -7.60 0.70
CA THR A 276 -18.88 -8.85 0.78
C THR A 276 -18.32 -9.17 -0.59
N LEU A 277 -17.01 -9.35 -0.66
CA LEU A 277 -16.30 -9.71 -1.88
C LEU A 277 -15.85 -11.16 -1.77
N GLN A 278 -16.44 -12.01 -2.59
CA GLN A 278 -16.15 -13.44 -2.62
C GLN A 278 -15.28 -13.78 -3.82
N LEU A 279 -14.13 -14.41 -3.58
CA LEU A 279 -13.23 -14.91 -4.62
C LEU A 279 -13.90 -16.03 -5.41
N THR A 280 -13.87 -15.92 -6.73
CA THR A 280 -14.40 -16.94 -7.65
C THR A 280 -13.28 -17.73 -8.31
N SER A 281 -12.27 -17.05 -8.86
CA SER A 281 -11.08 -17.68 -9.48
C SER A 281 -9.94 -16.67 -9.61
N GLY A 282 -8.73 -17.02 -9.17
CA GLY A 282 -7.59 -16.08 -9.18
C GLY A 282 -7.97 -14.77 -8.46
N ASN A 283 -7.85 -13.65 -9.17
CA ASN A 283 -8.24 -12.32 -8.67
C ASN A 283 -9.65 -11.89 -9.06
N ASN A 284 -10.40 -12.75 -9.77
CA ASN A 284 -11.81 -12.51 -10.02
C ASN A 284 -12.62 -12.77 -8.75
N ALA A 285 -13.60 -11.90 -8.53
CA ALA A 285 -14.47 -11.94 -7.38
C ALA A 285 -15.89 -11.49 -7.75
N SER A 286 -16.85 -11.87 -6.92
CA SER A 286 -18.21 -11.37 -6.96
C SER A 286 -18.43 -10.50 -5.72
N LEU A 287 -18.78 -9.23 -5.95
CA LEU A 287 -19.11 -8.25 -4.93
C LEU A 287 -20.62 -8.26 -4.70
N ASN A 288 -21.04 -8.65 -3.51
CA ASN A 288 -22.39 -8.43 -3.01
C ASN A 288 -22.43 -7.14 -2.19
N VAL A 289 -23.44 -6.30 -2.44
CA VAL A 289 -23.69 -5.08 -1.67
C VAL A 289 -25.15 -5.08 -1.21
N ASN A 290 -25.35 -4.91 0.09
CA ASN A 290 -26.66 -4.81 0.71
C ASN A 290 -26.87 -3.39 1.26
N PHE A 291 -27.75 -2.64 0.59
CA PHE A 291 -28.22 -1.33 1.02
C PHE A 291 -29.34 -1.49 2.05
N PRO A 292 -29.15 -1.07 3.32
CA PRO A 292 -30.21 -1.11 4.33
C PRO A 292 -31.33 -0.08 4.04
N ALA A 293 -32.46 -0.23 4.74
CA ALA A 293 -33.51 0.79 4.79
C ALA A 293 -33.03 2.03 5.56
N VAL A 294 -32.67 3.08 4.84
CA VAL A 294 -32.51 4.42 5.39
C VAL A 294 -33.27 5.43 4.53
N ALA A 295 -33.69 6.54 5.14
CA ALA A 295 -34.49 7.55 4.47
C ALA A 295 -33.68 8.47 3.54
N GLY A 296 -32.35 8.52 3.70
CA GLY A 296 -31.47 9.41 2.95
C GLY A 296 -30.48 8.71 2.03
N LEU A 297 -29.56 9.51 1.50
CA LEU A 297 -28.47 9.06 0.62
C LEU A 297 -27.52 8.11 1.35
N GLN A 298 -27.20 7.00 0.68
CA GLN A 298 -26.29 5.98 1.18
C GLN A 298 -24.95 6.08 0.44
N PRO A 299 -23.84 6.42 1.11
CA PRO A 299 -22.51 6.38 0.51
C PRO A 299 -22.15 4.97 0.05
N PHE A 300 -21.62 4.85 -1.15
CA PHE A 300 -21.27 3.58 -1.76
C PHE A 300 -20.06 3.72 -2.67
N ALA A 301 -19.22 2.70 -2.71
CA ALA A 301 -18.23 2.58 -3.75
C ALA A 301 -17.79 1.12 -3.97
N ILE A 302 -17.16 0.87 -5.11
CA ILE A 302 -16.74 -0.46 -5.52
C ILE A 302 -15.25 -0.64 -5.23
N PRO A 303 -14.86 -1.56 -4.33
CA PRO A 303 -13.45 -1.78 -3.95
C PRO A 303 -12.64 -2.56 -4.99
N CYS A 304 -13.18 -2.83 -6.18
CA CYS A 304 -12.56 -3.66 -7.22
C CYS A 304 -12.77 -3.03 -8.60
N ALA A 305 -11.95 -3.41 -9.58
CA ALA A 305 -12.13 -2.95 -10.95
C ALA A 305 -13.18 -3.80 -11.65
N GLN A 306 -14.06 -3.20 -12.46
CA GLN A 306 -14.95 -4.00 -13.30
C GLN A 306 -14.09 -4.92 -14.19
N ASN A 307 -14.52 -6.18 -14.31
CA ASN A 307 -13.89 -7.11 -15.24
C ASN A 307 -14.16 -6.67 -16.69
N ASN A 308 -13.70 -7.45 -17.68
CA ASN A 308 -13.93 -7.13 -19.10
C ASN A 308 -15.42 -7.02 -19.52
N ILE A 309 -16.36 -7.30 -18.61
CA ILE A 309 -17.80 -7.11 -18.79
C ILE A 309 -18.22 -5.91 -17.92
N ILE A 310 -18.26 -4.72 -18.53
CA ILE A 310 -18.79 -3.50 -17.90
C ILE A 310 -20.30 -3.68 -17.69
N GLN A 311 -20.71 -3.89 -16.44
CA GLN A 311 -22.12 -3.90 -16.06
C GLN A 311 -22.64 -2.46 -15.99
N THR A 312 -23.74 -2.18 -16.70
CA THR A 312 -24.40 -0.87 -16.65
C THR A 312 -25.21 -0.71 -15.37
N LEU A 313 -25.50 0.54 -14.99
CA LEU A 313 -26.37 0.83 -13.85
C LEU A 313 -27.77 0.23 -14.03
N ASP A 314 -28.30 0.25 -15.26
CA ASP A 314 -29.57 -0.38 -15.59
C ASP A 314 -29.52 -1.89 -15.35
N GLN A 315 -28.46 -2.58 -15.77
CA GLN A 315 -28.29 -4.01 -15.53
C GLN A 315 -28.20 -4.34 -14.04
N LEU A 316 -27.49 -3.52 -13.27
CA LEU A 316 -27.25 -3.79 -11.85
C LEU A 316 -28.49 -3.51 -10.98
N PHE A 317 -29.24 -2.46 -11.33
CA PHE A 317 -30.40 -2.01 -10.57
C PHE A 317 -31.73 -2.35 -11.24
N GLN A 318 -31.76 -3.15 -12.30
CA GLN A 318 -33.00 -3.59 -12.95
C GLN A 318 -33.95 -4.19 -11.91
N ASP A 319 -35.21 -3.75 -11.92
CA ASP A 319 -36.26 -4.20 -10.98
C ASP A 319 -35.97 -4.00 -9.48
N LYS A 320 -34.89 -3.31 -9.13
CA LYS A 320 -34.59 -2.89 -7.75
C LYS A 320 -35.33 -1.60 -7.39
N PRO A 321 -35.80 -1.42 -6.14
CA PRO A 321 -36.45 -0.19 -5.70
C PRO A 321 -35.42 0.91 -5.39
N VAL A 322 -34.65 1.30 -6.41
CA VAL A 322 -33.67 2.39 -6.37
C VAL A 322 -34.22 3.59 -7.13
N LYS A 323 -34.23 4.75 -6.47
CA LYS A 323 -34.75 6.01 -6.98
C LYS A 323 -33.71 6.72 -7.85
N ALA A 324 -32.50 6.88 -7.32
CA ALA A 324 -31.41 7.57 -7.99
C ALA A 324 -30.03 7.08 -7.51
N VAL A 325 -29.03 7.21 -8.37
CA VAL A 325 -27.61 7.08 -8.02
C VAL A 325 -26.92 8.39 -8.40
N TYR A 326 -26.22 8.98 -7.43
CA TYR A 326 -25.51 10.24 -7.58
C TYR A 326 -24.02 9.97 -7.66
N SER A 327 -23.38 10.68 -8.57
CA SER A 327 -21.93 10.76 -8.75
C SER A 327 -21.54 12.23 -8.73
N TYR A 328 -20.29 12.54 -8.38
CA TYR A 328 -19.79 13.91 -8.40
C TYR A 328 -18.50 13.96 -9.21
N ASP A 329 -18.40 14.92 -10.12
CA ASP A 329 -17.21 15.24 -10.87
C ASP A 329 -16.87 16.74 -10.77
N GLN A 330 -15.83 17.18 -11.48
CA GLN A 330 -15.39 18.59 -11.48
C GLN A 330 -16.41 19.56 -12.09
N ARG A 331 -17.38 19.06 -12.86
CA ARG A 331 -18.44 19.85 -13.50
C ARG A 331 -19.69 19.93 -12.63
N GLY A 332 -19.85 19.03 -11.67
CA GLY A 332 -20.91 19.05 -10.67
C GLY A 332 -21.41 17.65 -10.30
N SER A 333 -22.62 17.59 -9.74
CA SER A 333 -23.31 16.32 -9.50
C SER A 333 -23.86 15.76 -10.81
N LEU A 334 -23.51 14.52 -11.14
CA LEU A 334 -24.12 13.71 -12.18
C LEU A 334 -25.16 12.77 -11.55
N ILE A 335 -26.29 12.55 -12.21
CA ILE A 335 -27.40 11.77 -11.65
C ILE A 335 -27.85 10.70 -12.63
N TRP A 336 -27.92 9.45 -12.16
CA TRP A 336 -28.59 8.35 -12.82
C TRP A 336 -29.97 8.15 -12.17
N THR A 337 -31.01 8.07 -12.99
CA THR A 337 -32.36 7.69 -12.55
C THR A 337 -32.98 6.75 -13.57
N LYS A 338 -33.86 5.84 -13.12
CA LYS A 338 -34.53 4.88 -14.02
C LYS A 338 -35.48 5.52 -15.03
N THR A 339 -36.07 6.66 -14.68
CA THR A 339 -37.18 7.29 -15.40
C THR A 339 -36.82 8.65 -15.99
N GLY A 340 -35.60 9.14 -15.79
CA GLY A 340 -35.13 10.45 -16.22
C GLY A 340 -33.88 10.37 -17.09
N PRO A 341 -33.44 11.49 -17.67
CA PRO A 341 -32.17 11.56 -18.38
C PRO A 341 -31.02 11.15 -17.45
N ASN A 342 -30.03 10.46 -18.01
CA ASN A 342 -28.92 9.90 -17.30
C ASN A 342 -27.59 10.46 -17.83
N ASP A 343 -26.76 10.98 -16.93
CA ASP A 343 -25.48 11.60 -17.28
C ASP A 343 -24.28 10.61 -17.18
N PHE A 344 -24.46 9.40 -16.63
CA PHE A 344 -23.42 8.37 -16.56
C PHE A 344 -24.00 6.94 -16.52
N ASN A 345 -23.46 6.00 -17.31
CA ASN A 345 -24.11 4.68 -17.52
C ASN A 345 -23.48 3.52 -16.73
N TYR A 346 -22.32 3.72 -16.12
CA TYR A 346 -21.53 2.67 -15.47
C TYR A 346 -20.77 3.23 -14.27
N PHE A 347 -20.25 2.33 -13.44
CA PHE A 347 -19.36 2.71 -12.36
C PHE A 347 -17.93 2.88 -12.87
N GLU A 348 -17.29 3.95 -12.43
CA GLU A 348 -15.91 4.27 -12.71
C GLU A 348 -15.03 3.79 -11.53
N PRO A 349 -13.85 3.24 -11.80
CA PRO A 349 -12.86 2.96 -10.76
C PRO A 349 -12.60 4.21 -9.90
N MET A 350 -12.35 4.03 -8.60
CA MET A 350 -12.00 5.11 -7.65
C MET A 350 -13.04 6.22 -7.48
N LYS A 351 -14.22 6.12 -8.10
CA LYS A 351 -15.28 7.09 -7.90
C LYS A 351 -16.18 6.66 -6.75
N GLY A 352 -16.55 7.61 -5.90
CA GLY A 352 -17.58 7.40 -4.89
C GLY A 352 -18.96 7.75 -5.43
N TYR A 353 -19.98 7.13 -4.85
CA TYR A 353 -21.38 7.28 -5.25
C TYR A 353 -22.27 7.44 -4.03
N PHE A 354 -23.46 7.99 -4.25
CA PHE A 354 -24.54 7.94 -3.28
C PHE A 354 -25.77 7.29 -3.89
N VAL A 355 -26.39 6.34 -3.19
CA VAL A 355 -27.58 5.63 -3.64
C VAL A 355 -28.79 6.09 -2.83
N GLU A 356 -29.89 6.41 -3.49
CA GLU A 356 -31.18 6.70 -2.87
C GLU A 356 -32.17 5.57 -3.19
N LEU A 357 -32.78 4.98 -2.16
CA LEU A 357 -33.81 3.95 -2.33
C LEU A 357 -35.20 4.60 -2.45
N ASN A 358 -36.17 3.86 -2.99
CA ASN A 358 -37.56 4.30 -2.98
C ASN A 358 -38.13 4.34 -1.54
N ASP A 359 -39.05 5.24 -1.28
CA ASP A 359 -39.75 5.33 0.01
C ASP A 359 -40.37 3.98 0.41
N GLY A 360 -40.21 3.59 1.68
CA GLY A 360 -40.74 2.32 2.21
C GLY A 360 -39.96 1.06 1.83
N THR A 361 -38.84 1.19 1.11
CA THR A 361 -37.94 0.07 0.80
C THR A 361 -37.28 -0.48 2.05
N ARG A 362 -37.27 -1.81 2.22
CA ARG A 362 -36.64 -2.49 3.38
C ARG A 362 -35.14 -2.72 3.23
N SER A 363 -34.70 -3.17 2.06
CA SER A 363 -33.29 -3.37 1.72
C SER A 363 -33.15 -3.68 0.24
N VAL A 364 -31.99 -3.38 -0.35
CA VAL A 364 -31.68 -3.73 -1.74
C VAL A 364 -30.34 -4.43 -1.81
N ASN A 365 -30.32 -5.59 -2.46
CA ASN A 365 -29.10 -6.32 -2.77
C ASN A 365 -28.75 -6.19 -4.25
N ILE A 366 -27.49 -5.86 -4.53
CA ILE A 366 -26.87 -5.91 -5.86
C ILE A 366 -25.67 -6.86 -5.85
N ASN A 367 -25.36 -7.41 -7.02
CA ASN A 367 -24.20 -8.27 -7.24
C ASN A 367 -23.45 -7.78 -8.47
N LEU A 368 -22.14 -7.57 -8.33
CA LEU A 368 -21.25 -7.12 -9.39
C LEU A 368 -20.07 -8.09 -9.48
N ASP A 369 -19.76 -8.56 -10.68
CA ASP A 369 -18.52 -9.31 -10.89
C ASP A 369 -17.37 -8.35 -11.19
N CYS A 370 -16.23 -8.56 -10.55
CA CYS A 370 -15.10 -7.66 -10.63
C CYS A 370 -13.75 -8.37 -10.47
N GLU A 371 -12.68 -7.66 -10.79
CA GLU A 371 -11.29 -8.08 -10.62
C GLU A 371 -10.67 -7.28 -9.47
N ILE A 372 -10.03 -7.99 -8.54
CA ILE A 372 -9.25 -7.37 -7.47
C ILE A 372 -7.96 -6.82 -8.06
N ARG A 373 -7.75 -5.51 -7.89
CA ARG A 373 -6.53 -4.81 -8.29
C ARG A 373 -5.82 -4.21 -7.06
N VAL A 374 -4.51 -4.02 -7.17
CA VAL A 374 -3.70 -3.40 -6.12
C VAL A 374 -3.30 -2.00 -6.58
N MET A 375 -3.31 -1.03 -5.67
CA MET A 375 -2.83 0.32 -5.95
C MET A 375 -1.34 0.46 -5.71
N ASN A 376 -0.68 1.11 -6.67
CA ASN A 376 0.71 1.54 -6.54
C ASN A 376 0.76 3.08 -6.65
N PRO A 377 1.70 3.75 -5.95
CA PRO A 377 1.99 5.16 -6.20
C PRO A 377 2.29 5.36 -7.68
N ALA A 378 1.72 6.42 -8.28
CA ALA A 378 2.08 6.76 -9.64
C ALA A 378 3.55 7.19 -9.66
N GLY A 379 4.37 6.47 -10.44
CA GLY A 379 5.76 6.89 -10.67
C GLY A 379 5.84 8.31 -11.27
N PRO A 380 7.00 8.98 -11.18
CA PRO A 380 7.15 10.39 -11.57
C PRO A 380 7.00 10.69 -13.08
N VAL A 381 6.75 9.68 -13.93
CA VAL A 381 6.69 9.85 -15.38
C VAL A 381 5.32 9.42 -15.93
N PRO A 382 4.38 10.35 -16.10
CA PRO A 382 3.11 10.11 -16.78
C PRO A 382 3.39 10.01 -18.29
N GLY A 383 3.43 8.79 -18.84
CA GLY A 383 3.48 8.61 -20.30
C GLY A 383 4.14 7.35 -20.84
N LEU A 384 4.76 6.50 -20.01
CA LEU A 384 5.49 5.31 -20.49
C LEU A 384 4.92 3.96 -20.01
N THR A 385 3.87 3.96 -19.20
CA THR A 385 3.25 2.73 -18.71
C THR A 385 2.18 2.20 -19.66
N VAL A 386 2.54 1.16 -20.41
CA VAL A 386 1.58 0.36 -21.19
C VAL A 386 0.78 -0.52 -20.22
N GLY A 387 -0.55 -0.33 -20.18
CA GLY A 387 -1.46 -1.20 -19.42
C GLY A 387 -1.80 -0.75 -17.99
N THR A 388 -1.49 0.50 -17.60
CA THR A 388 -1.89 1.04 -16.29
C THR A 388 -2.97 2.09 -16.47
N ASP A 389 -4.08 1.94 -15.76
CA ASP A 389 -4.99 3.05 -15.53
C ASP A 389 -4.27 4.04 -14.58
N ILE A 390 -4.24 5.33 -14.89
CA ILE A 390 -3.76 6.39 -14.01
C ILE A 390 -4.93 7.32 -13.77
N GLU A 391 -5.41 7.38 -12.52
CA GLU A 391 -6.46 8.32 -12.14
C GLU A 391 -5.82 9.61 -11.65
N ARG A 392 -6.20 10.73 -12.28
CA ARG A 392 -5.70 12.06 -11.89
C ARG A 392 -6.76 12.77 -11.06
N VAL A 393 -6.42 13.06 -9.82
CA VAL A 393 -7.23 13.91 -8.95
C VAL A 393 -6.86 15.36 -9.25
N SER A 394 -7.80 16.15 -9.76
CA SER A 394 -7.60 17.59 -9.99
C SER A 394 -7.75 18.40 -8.71
N PRO A 395 -7.27 19.66 -8.68
CA PRO A 395 -7.64 20.62 -7.65
C PRO A 395 -9.15 20.77 -7.50
N GLY A 396 -9.60 20.99 -6.26
CA GLY A 396 -11.00 21.12 -5.88
C GLY A 396 -11.53 19.90 -5.12
N TRP A 397 -12.86 19.78 -5.10
CA TRP A 397 -13.56 18.67 -4.45
C TRP A 397 -13.69 17.48 -5.39
N SER A 398 -13.30 16.31 -4.92
CA SER A 398 -13.50 15.02 -5.60
C SER A 398 -14.10 14.01 -4.62
N LEU A 399 -15.12 13.27 -5.05
CA LEU A 399 -15.67 12.16 -4.29
C LEU A 399 -14.99 10.88 -4.75
N LEU A 400 -14.03 10.43 -3.96
CA LEU A 400 -13.16 9.32 -4.32
C LEU A 400 -13.47 8.10 -3.46
N SER A 401 -13.22 6.94 -4.02
CA SER A 401 -13.22 5.69 -3.28
C SER A 401 -11.84 5.08 -3.28
N TRP A 402 -11.56 4.38 -2.18
CA TRP A 402 -10.40 3.54 -2.09
C TRP A 402 -10.69 2.15 -2.71
N PRO A 403 -9.98 1.72 -3.76
CA PRO A 403 -10.04 0.36 -4.28
C PRO A 403 -9.10 -0.56 -3.48
N GLY A 404 -9.17 -1.86 -3.76
CA GLY A 404 -8.35 -2.88 -3.12
C GLY A 404 -9.02 -3.52 -1.91
N LEU A 405 -8.23 -4.20 -1.08
CA LEU A 405 -8.72 -4.99 0.05
C LEU A 405 -8.19 -4.51 1.41
N VAL A 406 -7.23 -3.59 1.39
CA VAL A 406 -6.51 -3.14 2.59
C VAL A 406 -6.64 -1.62 2.74
N PRO A 407 -6.85 -1.11 3.96
CA PRO A 407 -6.82 0.32 4.20
C PRO A 407 -5.43 0.90 3.96
N GLN A 408 -5.33 2.02 3.23
CA GLN A 408 -4.06 2.72 3.01
C GLN A 408 -4.27 4.23 3.12
N ALA A 409 -3.26 4.94 3.63
CA ALA A 409 -3.38 6.38 3.76
C ALA A 409 -3.14 7.05 2.40
N LEU A 410 -3.85 8.14 2.11
CA LEU A 410 -3.62 8.88 0.87
C LEU A 410 -2.17 9.39 0.77
N THR A 411 -1.55 9.68 1.92
CA THR A 411 -0.13 10.10 2.00
C THR A 411 0.87 9.05 1.54
N ASP A 412 0.44 7.81 1.33
CA ASP A 412 1.27 6.74 0.77
C ASP A 412 1.38 6.87 -0.77
N PHE A 413 0.50 7.68 -1.39
CA PHE A 413 0.36 7.83 -2.85
C PHE A 413 0.69 9.23 -3.36
N THR A 414 0.71 10.22 -2.47
CA THR A 414 1.07 11.60 -2.81
C THR A 414 2.03 12.19 -1.79
N MET A 415 3.05 12.91 -2.30
CA MET A 415 3.93 13.72 -1.46
C MET A 415 3.26 15.04 -1.05
N ASP A 416 2.22 15.49 -1.77
CA ASP A 416 1.45 16.66 -1.40
C ASP A 416 0.50 16.33 -0.25
N ARG A 417 0.69 16.99 0.89
CA ARG A 417 -0.15 16.83 2.10
C ARG A 417 -1.19 17.92 2.25
N ASN A 418 -1.30 18.84 1.29
CA ASN A 418 -2.28 19.92 1.29
C ASN A 418 -3.63 19.44 0.75
N PHE A 419 -4.20 18.46 1.44
CA PHE A 419 -5.54 17.96 1.17
C PHE A 419 -6.33 17.79 2.46
N HIS A 420 -7.64 17.94 2.37
CA HIS A 420 -8.59 17.65 3.43
C HIS A 420 -9.41 16.43 3.07
N LEU A 421 -9.60 15.53 4.04
CA LEU A 421 -10.37 14.30 3.88
C LEU A 421 -11.64 14.39 4.71
N TYR A 422 -12.75 13.97 4.12
CA TYR A 422 -14.02 13.84 4.81
C TYR A 422 -14.60 12.45 4.55
N GLU A 423 -14.90 11.73 5.61
CA GLU A 423 -15.58 10.42 5.55
C GLU A 423 -17.09 10.64 5.60
N CYS A 424 -17.84 9.97 4.73
CA CYS A 424 -19.29 10.06 4.68
C CYS A 424 -19.96 8.78 5.17
N GLY A 425 -20.99 8.93 5.99
CA GLY A 425 -21.91 7.86 6.43
C GLY A 425 -23.32 8.03 5.86
N GLN A 426 -24.22 7.12 6.27
CA GLN A 426 -25.64 7.14 5.92
C GLN A 426 -26.28 8.52 6.12
N ASN A 427 -27.25 8.83 5.26
CA ASN A 427 -27.94 10.13 5.22
C ASN A 427 -27.02 11.31 4.90
N TYR A 428 -25.95 11.09 4.15
CA TYR A 428 -24.98 12.12 3.75
C TYR A 428 -24.34 12.85 4.94
N GLN A 429 -24.04 12.10 6.01
CA GLN A 429 -23.33 12.67 7.17
C GLN A 429 -21.84 12.58 6.92
N CYS A 430 -21.21 13.68 6.49
CA CYS A 430 -19.78 13.74 6.24
C CYS A 430 -19.05 14.54 7.32
N GLY A 431 -17.92 14.01 7.80
CA GLY A 431 -17.09 14.64 8.82
C GLY A 431 -15.61 14.63 8.42
N GLU A 432 -14.89 15.69 8.77
CA GLU A 432 -13.45 15.78 8.50
C GLU A 432 -12.68 14.74 9.30
N VAL A 433 -11.73 14.07 8.65
CA VAL A 433 -10.82 13.10 9.25
C VAL A 433 -9.36 13.54 9.02
N LEU A 434 -8.43 12.98 9.80
CA LEU A 434 -7.02 13.31 9.68
C LEU A 434 -6.50 12.93 8.27
N ASN A 435 -5.58 13.71 7.71
CA ASN A 435 -4.97 13.43 6.40
C ASN A 435 -4.13 12.13 6.38
N THR A 436 -3.79 11.60 7.55
CA THR A 436 -3.09 10.32 7.74
C THR A 436 -4.05 9.13 7.97
N THR A 437 -5.36 9.36 7.97
CA THR A 437 -6.36 8.31 8.17
C THR A 437 -6.27 7.29 7.03
N PRO A 438 -6.07 5.99 7.33
CA PRO A 438 -6.14 4.96 6.31
C PRO A 438 -7.54 4.90 5.71
N LEU A 439 -7.61 5.07 4.38
CA LEU A 439 -8.84 5.04 3.62
C LEU A 439 -9.26 3.59 3.43
N THR A 440 -10.48 3.26 3.84
CA THR A 440 -11.00 1.89 3.82
C THR A 440 -11.63 1.59 2.46
N PRO A 441 -11.31 0.46 1.81
CA PRO A 441 -11.92 0.13 0.53
C PRO A 441 -13.45 0.10 0.52
N GLY A 442 -14.08 0.54 -0.56
CA GLY A 442 -15.56 0.56 -0.65
C GLY A 442 -16.25 1.64 0.19
N LYS A 443 -15.50 2.41 0.99
CA LYS A 443 -15.98 3.68 1.55
C LYS A 443 -15.71 4.82 0.56
N PRO A 444 -16.65 5.76 0.35
CA PRO A 444 -16.38 6.99 -0.37
C PRO A 444 -15.89 8.09 0.60
N TYR A 445 -14.95 8.90 0.11
CA TYR A 445 -14.32 10.01 0.81
C TYR A 445 -14.39 11.25 -0.06
N TRP A 446 -14.82 12.36 0.52
CA TRP A 446 -14.64 13.67 -0.09
C TRP A 446 -13.21 14.13 0.15
N ILE A 447 -12.52 14.46 -0.93
CA ILE A 447 -11.16 14.97 -0.91
C ILE A 447 -11.18 16.37 -1.51
N PHE A 448 -10.73 17.35 -0.73
CA PHE A 448 -10.42 18.68 -1.24
C PHE A 448 -8.91 18.82 -1.35
N THR A 449 -8.39 19.10 -2.54
CA THR A 449 -6.96 19.36 -2.76
C THR A 449 -6.76 20.68 -3.50
N THR A 450 -5.68 21.39 -3.20
CA THR A 450 -5.28 22.60 -3.96
C THR A 450 -4.38 22.30 -5.15
N SER A 451 -3.78 21.11 -5.19
CA SER A 451 -2.86 20.67 -6.24
C SER A 451 -3.33 19.34 -6.84
N PRO A 452 -3.09 19.10 -8.14
CA PRO A 452 -3.37 17.79 -8.72
C PRO A 452 -2.39 16.73 -8.21
N PHE A 453 -2.87 15.51 -8.02
CA PHE A 453 -2.02 14.32 -7.81
C PHE A 453 -2.55 13.14 -8.64
N SER A 454 -1.76 12.08 -8.79
CA SER A 454 -2.11 10.92 -9.62
C SER A 454 -1.96 9.62 -8.83
N ILE A 455 -2.86 8.67 -9.07
CA ILE A 455 -2.87 7.34 -8.45
C ILE A 455 -2.82 6.30 -9.57
N GLN A 456 -1.99 5.26 -9.42
CA GLN A 456 -1.77 4.23 -10.44
C GLN A 456 -2.37 2.88 -10.00
N PHE A 457 -3.00 2.19 -10.96
CA PHE A 457 -3.53 0.84 -10.75
C PHE A 457 -2.66 -0.22 -11.41
N VAL A 458 -2.48 -1.34 -10.73
CA VAL A 458 -1.88 -2.54 -11.29
C VAL A 458 -2.79 -3.73 -10.94
N SER A 459 -2.99 -4.67 -11.87
CA SER A 459 -3.69 -5.91 -11.52
C SER A 459 -2.98 -6.54 -10.32
N ALA A 460 -3.74 -7.03 -9.33
CA ALA A 460 -3.14 -7.87 -8.30
C ALA A 460 -2.42 -9.00 -9.05
N GLY A 461 -1.14 -9.25 -8.79
CA GLY A 461 -0.43 -10.31 -9.50
C GLY A 461 -1.25 -11.60 -9.46
N THR A 462 -1.42 -12.26 -10.61
CA THR A 462 -2.02 -13.59 -10.67
C THR A 462 -0.92 -14.59 -10.30
N GLU A 463 -0.87 -14.99 -9.04
CA GLU A 463 -0.12 -16.18 -8.63
C GLU A 463 -1.13 -17.33 -8.48
N GLN A 464 -0.97 -18.36 -9.32
CA GLN A 464 -1.73 -19.60 -9.31
C GLN A 464 -1.36 -20.49 -8.12
#